data_AF-A0AAN8IKL2-F1
#
_entry.id   AF-A0AAN8IKL2-F1
#
_cell.length_a   1.000
_cell.length_b   1.000
_cell.length_c   1.000
_cell.angle_alpha   90.00
_cell.angle_beta   90.00
_cell.angle_gamma   90.00
#
_symmetry.space_group_name_H-M   'P 1'
#
loop_
_entity.id
_entity.type
_entity.pdbx_description
1 polymer ?
#
loop_
_entity_poly.entity_id
_entity_poly.type
_entity_poly.pdbx_seq_one_letter_code
_entity_poly.pdbx_strand_id
1 'polypeptide(L)'
;MALKPSTNPWLDQSELAMVRDWFYHGRAAKDPYSTTSQEDMRREAIAKVNIWTFKTHKVPAACLSTADLTDSILHYEEMTRTGDPNSYRAVQFMFAFAFLRFVNAFVDRDVARAATASLATSEDDLDEERIIKNVGESSMYAHAAAISMPTRFVDLRHQVSHGELPETRTLKKAADDALVWLWERWWKTNAVGDSAVALRRFETRKQQRLQATDAQKEDTAQIVSVAS
;
A
#
# COMPACT_ATOMS: atom_id res chain seq x y z
N MET A 1 -0.04 3.46 -35.92
CA MET A 1 0.60 2.39 -35.12
C MET A 1 0.05 2.48 -33.71
N ALA A 2 -0.94 1.66 -33.35
CA ALA A 2 -1.57 1.72 -32.03
C ALA A 2 -0.57 1.23 -30.98
N LEU A 3 -0.19 2.11 -30.05
CA LEU A 3 0.64 1.75 -28.89
C LEU A 3 -0.12 0.68 -28.10
N LYS A 4 0.45 -0.53 -28.01
CA LYS A 4 -0.09 -1.60 -27.18
C LYS A 4 -0.25 -1.03 -25.76
N PRO A 5 -1.45 -1.07 -25.15
CA PRO A 5 -1.65 -0.52 -23.82
C PRO A 5 -0.66 -1.20 -22.87
N SER A 6 0.11 -0.38 -22.15
CA SER A 6 1.07 -0.85 -21.15
C SER A 6 0.36 -1.81 -20.20
N THR A 7 0.87 -3.03 -20.07
CA THR A 7 0.38 -4.03 -19.12
C THR A 7 0.68 -3.64 -17.67
N ASN A 8 1.46 -2.59 -17.46
CA ASN A 8 1.86 -2.13 -16.14
C ASN A 8 0.79 -1.19 -15.55
N PRO A 9 0.57 -1.24 -14.22
CA PRO A 9 -0.40 -0.37 -13.56
C PRO A 9 -0.05 1.12 -13.71
N TRP A 10 1.24 1.46 -13.60
CA TRP A 10 1.78 2.80 -13.83
C TRP A 10 2.06 3.08 -15.32
N LEU A 11 2.18 4.37 -15.65
CA LEU A 11 2.50 4.84 -17.00
C LEU A 11 3.96 4.56 -17.37
N ASP A 12 4.89 4.95 -16.50
CA ASP A 12 6.33 4.78 -16.66
C ASP A 12 7.03 4.64 -15.30
N GLN A 13 8.33 4.37 -15.31
CA GLN A 13 9.12 4.21 -14.08
C GLN A 13 9.22 5.49 -13.24
N SER A 14 9.04 6.67 -13.86
CA SER A 14 9.02 7.93 -13.12
C SER A 14 7.77 8.04 -12.25
N GLU A 15 6.61 7.56 -12.72
CA GLU A 15 5.37 7.56 -11.92
C GLU A 15 5.49 6.62 -10.72
N LEU A 16 6.09 5.44 -10.90
CA LEU A 16 6.33 4.53 -9.79
C LEU A 16 7.32 5.11 -8.77
N ALA A 17 8.40 5.75 -9.23
CA ALA A 17 9.37 6.42 -8.36
C ALA A 17 8.77 7.60 -7.60
N MET A 18 7.87 8.37 -8.21
CA MET A 18 7.14 9.44 -7.53
C MET A 18 6.27 8.90 -6.40
N VAL A 19 5.50 7.83 -6.65
CA VAL A 19 4.67 7.21 -5.61
C VAL A 19 5.53 6.61 -4.49
N ARG A 20 6.69 6.02 -4.82
CA ARG A 20 7.70 5.58 -3.84
C ARG A 20 8.10 6.76 -2.95
N ASP A 21 8.47 7.88 -3.53
CA ASP A 21 8.96 9.05 -2.78
C ASP A 21 7.86 9.66 -1.89
N TRP A 22 6.61 9.63 -2.33
CA TRP A 22 5.46 10.05 -1.52
C TRP A 22 5.20 9.13 -0.33
N PHE A 23 5.34 7.81 -0.49
CA PHE A 23 5.22 6.87 0.63
C PHE A 23 6.42 6.97 1.60
N TYR A 24 7.64 7.14 1.08
CA TYR A 24 8.88 7.12 1.85
C TYR A 24 9.60 8.47 1.83
N HIS A 25 8.90 9.54 2.22
CA HIS A 25 9.43 10.91 2.24
C HIS A 25 10.75 11.08 3.01
N GLY A 26 11.02 10.23 4.02
CA GLY A 26 12.27 10.22 4.78
C GLY A 26 13.47 9.60 4.04
N ARG A 27 13.22 8.82 2.97
CA ARG A 27 14.23 8.11 2.16
C ARG A 27 14.32 8.64 0.73
N ALA A 28 13.38 9.49 0.33
CA ALA A 28 13.42 10.19 -0.95
C ALA A 28 14.63 11.13 -1.02
N ALA A 29 15.21 11.26 -2.22
CA ALA A 29 16.27 12.22 -2.46
C ALA A 29 15.72 13.63 -2.23
N LYS A 30 16.17 14.29 -1.16
CA LYS A 30 15.79 15.68 -0.88
C LYS A 30 16.54 16.59 -1.83
N ASP A 31 15.83 17.39 -2.60
CA ASP A 31 16.43 18.51 -3.31
C ASP A 31 16.86 19.56 -2.26
N PRO A 32 18.16 19.85 -2.12
CA PRO A 32 18.67 20.83 -1.17
C PRO A 32 18.13 22.25 -1.41
N TYR A 33 17.60 22.53 -2.60
CA TYR A 33 17.08 23.84 -3.01
C TYR A 33 15.56 23.95 -2.88
N SER A 34 14.87 22.89 -2.45
CA SER A 34 13.42 22.93 -2.26
C SER A 34 13.07 23.69 -0.98
N THR A 35 12.57 24.92 -1.13
CA THR A 35 12.10 25.80 -0.04
C THR A 35 10.67 25.51 0.40
N THR A 36 9.97 24.62 -0.29
CA THR A 36 8.58 24.26 0.04
C THR A 36 8.59 23.23 1.15
N SER A 37 7.94 23.53 2.28
CA SER A 37 7.57 22.52 3.29
C SER A 37 6.90 21.36 2.55
N GLN A 38 7.56 20.20 2.46
CA GLN A 38 6.99 19.07 1.72
C GLN A 38 5.64 18.71 2.35
N GLU A 39 4.56 18.97 1.60
CA GLU A 39 3.21 18.53 1.97
C GLU A 39 3.23 17.01 2.15
N ASP A 40 2.43 16.48 3.09
CA ASP A 40 2.29 15.04 3.26
C ASP A 40 1.55 14.43 2.07
N MET A 41 2.31 13.81 1.17
CA MET A 41 1.80 13.20 -0.06
C MET A 41 1.32 11.76 0.12
N ARG A 42 1.33 11.20 1.33
CA ARG A 42 0.93 9.80 1.58
C ARG A 42 -0.52 9.52 1.14
N ARG A 43 -1.44 10.46 1.34
CA ARG A 43 -2.85 10.34 0.89
C ARG A 43 -2.97 10.29 -0.64
N GLU A 44 -2.21 11.13 -1.35
CA GLU A 44 -2.17 11.15 -2.81
C GLU A 44 -1.54 9.85 -3.37
N ALA A 45 -0.54 9.31 -2.67
CA ALA A 45 0.06 8.01 -3.01
C ALA A 45 -0.96 6.86 -2.91
N ILE A 46 -1.74 6.83 -1.82
CA ILE A 46 -2.83 5.84 -1.65
C ILE A 46 -3.87 5.99 -2.77
N ALA A 47 -4.30 7.22 -3.07
CA ALA A 47 -5.23 7.48 -4.16
C ALA A 47 -4.70 6.98 -5.51
N LYS A 48 -3.40 7.15 -5.77
CA LYS A 48 -2.74 6.61 -6.97
C LYS A 48 -2.73 5.08 -7.03
N VAL A 49 -2.41 4.42 -5.93
CA VAL A 49 -2.47 2.95 -5.87
C VAL A 49 -3.89 2.44 -6.10
N ASN A 50 -4.91 3.13 -5.57
CA ASN A 50 -6.31 2.79 -5.83
C ASN A 50 -6.67 2.91 -7.32
N ILE A 51 -6.24 3.98 -7.99
CA ILE A 51 -6.40 4.12 -9.45
C ILE A 51 -5.74 2.95 -10.20
N TRP A 52 -4.56 2.52 -9.77
CA TRP A 52 -3.88 1.36 -10.37
C TRP A 52 -4.69 0.07 -10.22
N THR A 53 -5.30 -0.14 -9.05
CA THR A 53 -6.17 -1.30 -8.77
C THR A 53 -7.40 -1.31 -9.66
N PHE A 54 -8.01 -0.16 -9.93
CA PHE A 54 -9.14 -0.07 -10.86
C PHE A 54 -8.73 -0.30 -12.32
N LYS A 55 -7.52 0.12 -12.70
CA LYS A 55 -7.00 -0.03 -14.08
C LYS A 55 -6.63 -1.48 -14.39
N THR A 56 -6.07 -2.23 -13.44
CA THR A 56 -5.60 -3.59 -13.67
C THR A 56 -5.58 -4.43 -12.40
N HIS A 57 -5.89 -5.72 -12.54
CA HIS A 57 -5.74 -6.69 -11.45
C HIS A 57 -4.27 -7.07 -11.16
N LYS A 58 -3.30 -6.57 -11.94
CA LYS A 58 -1.88 -6.95 -11.82
C LYS A 58 -1.05 -5.98 -10.95
N VAL A 59 -1.66 -5.27 -10.00
CA VAL A 59 -0.92 -4.40 -9.09
C VAL A 59 -0.03 -5.24 -8.17
N PRO A 60 1.28 -4.92 -8.04
CA PRO A 60 2.16 -5.63 -7.13
C PRO A 60 1.64 -5.58 -5.69
N ALA A 61 1.66 -6.72 -5.00
CA ALA A 61 1.25 -6.81 -3.60
C ALA A 61 2.00 -5.82 -2.70
N ALA A 62 3.27 -5.54 -3.00
CA ALA A 62 4.04 -4.53 -2.29
C ALA A 62 3.39 -3.14 -2.31
N CYS A 63 2.84 -2.71 -3.45
CA CYS A 63 2.15 -1.42 -3.56
C CYS A 63 0.86 -1.42 -2.74
N LEU A 64 0.08 -2.50 -2.83
CA LEU A 64 -1.18 -2.65 -2.09
C LEU A 64 -0.95 -2.67 -0.57
N SER A 65 -0.02 -3.51 -0.10
CA SER A 65 0.34 -3.58 1.32
C SER A 65 0.90 -2.25 1.83
N THR A 66 1.71 -1.56 1.03
CA THR A 66 2.22 -0.22 1.41
C THR A 66 1.07 0.77 1.58
N ALA A 67 0.10 0.78 0.65
CA ALA A 67 -1.07 1.64 0.75
C ALA A 67 -1.93 1.31 1.99
N ASP A 68 -2.28 0.04 2.21
CA ASP A 68 -3.11 -0.41 3.33
C ASP A 68 -2.45 -0.08 4.70
N LEU A 69 -1.14 -0.32 4.83
CA LEU A 69 -0.38 -0.01 6.05
C LEU A 69 -0.26 1.49 6.28
N THR A 70 0.03 2.26 5.22
CA THR A 70 0.14 3.72 5.31
C THR A 70 -1.19 4.37 5.65
N ASP A 71 -2.29 3.87 5.08
CA ASP A 71 -3.64 4.36 5.39
C ASP A 71 -3.97 4.15 6.87
N SER A 72 -3.66 2.97 7.40
CA SER A 72 -3.83 2.67 8.84
C SER A 72 -3.01 3.61 9.72
N ILE A 73 -1.78 3.95 9.33
CA ILE A 73 -0.94 4.93 10.04
C ILE A 73 -1.56 6.33 10.01
N LEU A 74 -2.06 6.78 8.86
CA LEU A 74 -2.70 8.09 8.74
C LEU A 74 -3.97 8.20 9.61
N HIS A 75 -4.75 7.13 9.68
CA HIS A 75 -5.91 7.05 10.57
C HIS A 75 -5.52 7.06 12.06
N TYR A 76 -4.41 6.41 12.41
CA TYR A 76 -3.85 6.46 13.76
C TYR A 76 -3.33 7.86 14.15
N GLU A 77 -2.62 8.54 13.25
CA GLU A 77 -2.13 9.90 13.45
C GLU A 77 -3.31 10.87 13.64
N GLU A 78 -4.35 10.74 12.79
CA GLU A 78 -5.56 11.55 12.87
C GLU A 78 -6.33 11.31 14.18
N MET A 79 -6.51 10.05 14.59
CA MET A 79 -7.10 9.69 15.89
C MET A 79 -6.31 10.28 17.05
N THR A 80 -4.98 10.22 17.00
CA THR A 80 -4.11 10.77 18.04
C THR A 80 -4.21 12.29 18.10
N ARG A 81 -4.39 12.94 16.95
CA ARG A 81 -4.56 14.40 16.81
C ARG A 81 -5.91 14.88 17.34
N THR A 82 -6.99 14.15 17.07
CA THR A 82 -8.36 14.53 17.50
C THR A 82 -8.68 14.08 18.92
N GLY A 83 -7.98 13.06 19.44
CA GLY A 83 -8.20 12.49 20.76
C GLY A 83 -9.52 11.73 20.89
N ASP A 84 -10.15 11.33 19.77
CA ASP A 84 -11.43 10.62 19.78
C ASP A 84 -11.25 9.14 20.20
N PRO A 85 -11.77 8.72 21.37
CA PRO A 85 -11.65 7.35 21.84
C PRO A 85 -12.49 6.35 21.04
N ASN A 86 -13.57 6.79 20.36
CA ASN A 86 -14.42 5.90 19.57
C ASN A 86 -13.69 5.37 18.33
N SER A 87 -12.69 6.09 17.86
CA SER A 87 -11.85 5.71 16.72
C SER A 87 -10.77 4.67 17.07
N TYR A 88 -10.50 4.41 18.36
CA TYR A 88 -9.41 3.50 18.78
C TYR A 88 -9.58 2.08 18.26
N ARG A 89 -10.76 1.49 18.45
CA ARG A 89 -11.03 0.12 18.02
C ARG A 89 -11.10 -0.01 16.50
N ALA A 90 -11.59 1.03 15.82
CA ALA A 90 -11.59 1.08 14.36
C ALA A 90 -10.16 1.06 13.81
N VAL A 91 -9.28 1.94 14.31
CA VAL A 91 -7.86 1.99 13.92
C VAL A 91 -7.13 0.68 14.23
N GLN A 92 -7.44 0.05 15.37
CA GLN A 92 -6.89 -1.26 15.72
C GLN A 92 -7.26 -2.33 14.68
N PHE A 93 -8.53 -2.38 14.25
CA PHE A 93 -8.98 -3.29 13.19
C PHE A 93 -8.39 -2.95 11.82
N MET A 94 -8.20 -1.68 11.49
CA MET A 94 -7.56 -1.26 10.24
C MET A 94 -6.13 -1.79 10.17
N PHE A 95 -5.34 -1.60 11.23
CA PHE A 95 -4.00 -2.18 11.29
C PHE A 95 -4.01 -3.70 11.21
N ALA A 96 -4.88 -4.36 11.97
CA ALA A 96 -5.00 -5.81 11.94
C ALA A 96 -5.31 -6.31 10.51
N PHE A 97 -6.29 -5.73 9.84
CA PHE A 97 -6.67 -6.08 8.48
C PHE A 97 -5.57 -5.80 7.45
N ALA A 98 -4.94 -4.63 7.53
CA ALA A 98 -3.81 -4.27 6.67
C ALA A 98 -2.63 -5.24 6.85
N PHE A 99 -2.35 -5.63 8.09
CA PHE A 99 -1.27 -6.54 8.42
C PHE A 99 -1.57 -7.98 7.98
N LEU A 100 -2.80 -8.45 8.16
CA LEU A 100 -3.26 -9.75 7.64
C LEU A 100 -3.09 -9.80 6.11
N ARG A 101 -3.54 -8.76 5.40
CA ARG A 101 -3.39 -8.66 3.94
C ARG A 101 -1.92 -8.64 3.53
N PHE A 102 -1.08 -7.91 4.24
CA PHE A 102 0.36 -7.89 4.01
C PHE A 102 0.98 -9.29 4.15
N VAL A 103 0.82 -9.96 5.29
CA VAL A 103 1.45 -11.27 5.50
C VAL A 103 0.93 -12.29 4.49
N ASN A 104 -0.39 -12.40 4.32
CA ASN A 104 -1.00 -13.32 3.38
C ASN A 104 -0.55 -13.05 1.93
N ALA A 105 -0.44 -11.79 1.51
CA ALA A 105 -0.05 -11.47 0.13
C ALA A 105 1.38 -11.88 -0.24
N PHE A 106 2.26 -12.08 0.74
CA PHE A 106 3.65 -12.49 0.51
C PHE A 106 3.91 -13.94 0.90
N VAL A 107 3.24 -14.44 1.94
CA VAL A 107 3.37 -15.84 2.35
C VAL A 107 2.46 -16.74 1.51
N ASP A 108 1.18 -16.40 1.34
CA ASP A 108 0.23 -17.24 0.59
C ASP A 108 0.45 -17.17 -0.93
N ARG A 109 1.03 -16.10 -1.47
CA ARG A 109 1.34 -16.01 -2.91
C ARG A 109 2.38 -17.03 -3.33
N ASP A 110 3.27 -17.42 -2.42
CA ASP A 110 4.22 -18.51 -2.64
C ASP A 110 3.62 -19.86 -2.24
N VAL A 111 2.70 -19.95 -1.27
CA VAL A 111 1.88 -21.17 -1.04
C VAL A 111 1.05 -21.51 -2.28
N ALA A 112 0.37 -20.55 -2.91
CA ALA A 112 -0.42 -20.80 -4.12
C ALA A 112 0.45 -21.25 -5.30
N ARG A 113 1.68 -20.71 -5.42
CA ARG A 113 2.68 -21.15 -6.41
C ARG A 113 3.26 -22.52 -6.10
N ALA A 114 3.54 -22.81 -4.83
CA ALA A 114 4.06 -24.10 -4.38
C ALA A 114 2.99 -25.20 -4.44
N ALA A 115 1.74 -24.88 -4.11
CA ALA A 115 0.58 -25.76 -4.20
C ALA A 115 0.23 -26.06 -5.66
N THR A 116 0.24 -25.06 -6.57
CA THR A 116 0.09 -25.34 -8.00
C THR A 116 1.25 -26.16 -8.57
N ALA A 117 2.47 -25.98 -8.07
CA ALA A 117 3.60 -26.84 -8.44
C ALA A 117 3.47 -28.28 -7.89
N SER A 118 2.88 -28.46 -6.70
CA SER A 118 2.70 -29.76 -6.05
C SER A 118 1.48 -30.52 -6.57
N LEU A 119 0.38 -29.82 -6.90
CA LEU A 119 -0.81 -30.35 -7.60
C LEU A 119 -0.47 -30.85 -9.00
N ALA A 120 0.61 -30.35 -9.61
CA ALA A 120 1.13 -30.90 -10.86
C ALA A 120 1.84 -32.26 -10.66
N THR A 121 2.01 -32.74 -9.41
CA THR A 121 2.88 -33.90 -9.10
C THR A 121 2.25 -35.01 -8.26
N SER A 122 1.02 -34.90 -7.77
CA SER A 122 0.44 -36.01 -6.98
C SER A 122 -1.09 -36.05 -7.00
N GLU A 123 -1.62 -37.07 -7.68
CA GLU A 123 -2.94 -37.65 -7.44
C GLU A 123 -2.75 -38.73 -6.36
N ASP A 124 -3.11 -38.45 -5.10
CA ASP A 124 -3.56 -39.51 -4.20
C ASP A 124 -4.31 -38.91 -3.00
N ASP A 125 -5.52 -39.42 -2.79
CA ASP A 125 -6.44 -39.07 -1.72
C ASP A 125 -5.87 -39.44 -0.34
N LEU A 126 -6.12 -38.62 0.68
CA LEU A 126 -6.50 -39.00 2.06
C LEU A 126 -6.50 -37.79 3.03
N ASP A 127 -7.59 -37.66 3.79
CA ASP A 127 -7.79 -36.87 5.04
C ASP A 127 -7.33 -35.39 5.04
N GLU A 128 -7.90 -34.59 4.14
CA GLU A 128 -7.56 -33.17 3.94
C GLU A 128 -7.79 -32.25 5.15
N GLU A 129 -8.88 -32.43 5.92
CA GLU A 129 -9.36 -31.35 6.80
C GLU A 129 -8.49 -31.06 8.05
N ARG A 130 -7.85 -32.09 8.63
CA ARG A 130 -6.96 -31.93 9.80
C ARG A 130 -5.51 -31.62 9.43
N ILE A 131 -5.06 -32.07 8.26
CA ILE A 131 -3.71 -31.82 7.75
C ILE A 131 -3.57 -30.35 7.34
N ILE A 132 -4.58 -29.76 6.70
CA ILE A 132 -4.54 -28.38 6.20
C ILE A 132 -4.27 -27.34 7.30
N LYS A 133 -4.83 -27.50 8.52
CA LYS A 133 -4.62 -26.53 9.62
C LYS A 133 -3.19 -26.52 10.16
N ASN A 134 -2.59 -27.69 10.41
CA ASN A 134 -1.23 -27.79 10.96
C ASN A 134 -0.15 -27.60 9.90
N VAL A 135 -0.42 -28.02 8.66
CA VAL A 135 0.44 -27.73 7.51
C VAL A 135 0.43 -26.23 7.22
N GLY A 136 -0.72 -25.56 7.25
CA GLY A 136 -0.82 -24.13 6.96
C GLY A 136 0.07 -23.24 7.85
N GLU A 137 0.12 -23.52 9.16
CA GLU A 137 0.93 -22.72 10.09
C GLU A 137 2.42 -23.04 9.99
N SER A 138 2.79 -24.33 9.95
CA SER A 138 4.20 -24.74 9.78
C SER A 138 4.76 -24.31 8.41
N SER A 139 3.90 -24.34 7.39
CA SER A 139 4.18 -23.86 6.04
C SER A 139 4.38 -22.34 6.01
N MET A 140 3.56 -21.57 6.73
CA MET A 140 3.67 -20.11 6.78
C MET A 140 5.03 -19.63 7.35
N TYR A 141 5.54 -20.26 8.41
CA TYR A 141 6.87 -19.95 8.93
C TYR A 141 7.99 -20.33 7.96
N ALA A 142 7.89 -21.49 7.31
CA ALA A 142 8.87 -21.93 6.32
C ALA A 142 8.92 -21.00 5.10
N HIS A 143 7.76 -20.54 4.62
CA HIS A 143 7.67 -19.58 3.52
C HIS A 143 8.21 -18.21 3.91
N ALA A 144 7.87 -17.71 5.10
CA ALA A 144 8.42 -16.47 5.61
C ALA A 144 9.96 -16.52 5.64
N ALA A 145 10.54 -17.64 6.10
CA ALA A 145 11.98 -17.84 6.06
C ALA A 145 12.54 -17.80 4.62
N ALA A 146 11.88 -18.45 3.67
CA ALA A 146 12.31 -18.47 2.26
C ALA A 146 12.36 -17.08 1.61
N ILE A 147 11.44 -16.17 1.99
CA ILE A 147 11.41 -14.79 1.48
C ILE A 147 12.13 -13.79 2.38
N SER A 148 12.83 -14.26 3.42
CA SER A 148 13.46 -13.43 4.45
C SER A 148 12.49 -12.44 5.13
N MET A 149 11.24 -12.88 5.31
CA MET A 149 10.25 -12.16 6.11
C MET A 149 10.50 -12.45 7.59
N PRO A 150 10.53 -11.42 8.46
CA PRO A 150 10.66 -11.63 9.90
C PRO A 150 9.55 -12.50 10.49
N THR A 151 9.93 -13.50 11.29
CA THR A 151 8.99 -14.42 11.95
C THR A 151 7.98 -13.69 12.83
N ARG A 152 8.37 -12.56 13.44
CA ARG A 152 7.46 -11.70 14.23
C ARG A 152 6.22 -11.24 13.46
N PHE A 153 6.29 -11.14 12.13
CA PHE A 153 5.12 -10.80 11.31
C PHE A 153 4.18 -11.99 11.19
N VAL A 154 4.72 -13.20 11.10
CA VAL A 154 3.93 -14.43 11.10
C VAL A 154 3.26 -14.64 12.46
N ASP A 155 4.01 -14.43 13.55
CA ASP A 155 3.49 -14.50 14.92
C ASP A 155 2.31 -13.55 15.13
N LEU A 156 2.46 -12.28 14.69
CA LEU A 156 1.41 -11.27 14.80
C LEU A 156 0.17 -11.63 13.97
N ARG A 157 0.35 -12.17 12.76
CA ARG A 157 -0.78 -12.63 11.95
C ARG A 157 -1.50 -13.81 12.61
N HIS A 158 -0.79 -14.73 13.25
CA HIS A 158 -1.40 -15.83 14.00
C HIS A 158 -2.22 -15.31 15.18
N GLN A 159 -1.67 -14.42 16.01
CA GLN A 159 -2.38 -13.78 17.13
C GLN A 159 -3.68 -13.09 16.68
N VAL A 160 -3.60 -12.23 15.67
CA VAL A 160 -4.76 -11.50 15.12
C VAL A 160 -5.82 -12.47 14.58
N SER A 161 -5.41 -13.56 13.92
CA SER A 161 -6.34 -14.55 13.36
C SER A 161 -7.07 -15.36 14.45
N HIS A 162 -6.45 -15.52 15.61
CA HIS A 162 -7.07 -16.12 16.79
C HIS A 162 -7.92 -15.13 17.61
N GLY A 163 -8.10 -13.90 17.11
CA GLY A 163 -8.92 -12.88 17.76
C GLY A 163 -8.18 -12.10 18.85
N GLU A 164 -6.89 -12.36 19.06
CA GLU A 164 -6.05 -11.60 19.98
C GLU A 164 -5.52 -10.35 19.26
N LEU A 165 -6.18 -9.22 19.47
CA LEU A 165 -5.80 -7.94 18.86
C LEU A 165 -4.85 -7.17 19.79
N PRO A 166 -3.57 -7.00 19.42
CA PRO A 166 -2.63 -6.23 20.22
C PRO A 166 -2.99 -4.74 20.23
N GLU A 167 -2.40 -4.00 21.16
CA GLU A 167 -2.60 -2.56 21.24
C GLU A 167 -2.17 -1.83 19.96
N THR A 168 -2.82 -0.69 19.67
CA THR A 168 -2.55 0.11 18.46
C THR A 168 -1.09 0.54 18.33
N ARG A 169 -0.38 0.76 19.45
CA ARG A 169 1.06 1.07 19.45
C ARG A 169 1.92 -0.08 18.93
N THR A 170 1.62 -1.30 19.35
CA THR A 170 2.31 -2.52 18.88
C THR A 170 2.03 -2.74 17.40
N LEU A 171 0.77 -2.59 16.99
CA LEU A 171 0.37 -2.69 15.59
C LEU A 171 1.00 -1.62 14.70
N LYS A 172 1.07 -0.37 15.16
CA LYS A 172 1.74 0.73 14.46
C LYS A 172 3.24 0.44 14.29
N LYS A 173 3.91 -0.03 15.33
CA LYS A 173 5.33 -0.43 15.24
C LYS A 173 5.52 -1.57 14.24
N ALA A 174 4.64 -2.56 14.24
CA ALA A 174 4.68 -3.65 13.26
C ALA A 174 4.46 -3.14 11.82
N ALA A 175 3.57 -2.17 11.63
CA ALA A 175 3.36 -1.52 10.33
C ALA A 175 4.58 -0.73 9.86
N ASP A 176 5.22 0.06 10.74
CA ASP A 176 6.46 0.77 10.42
C ASP A 176 7.57 -0.22 10.00
N ASP A 177 7.74 -1.30 10.77
CA ASP A 177 8.70 -2.37 10.48
C ASP A 177 8.40 -3.05 9.13
N ALA A 178 7.13 -3.31 8.84
CA ALA A 178 6.69 -3.91 7.57
C ALA A 178 6.97 -2.97 6.39
N LEU A 179 6.77 -1.66 6.54
CA LEU A 179 7.13 -0.67 5.52
C LEU A 179 8.65 -0.64 5.26
N VAL A 180 9.48 -0.75 6.32
CA VAL A 180 10.93 -0.88 6.15
C VAL A 180 11.30 -2.17 5.41
N TRP A 181 10.64 -3.28 5.72
CA TRP A 181 10.87 -4.54 5.01
C TRP A 181 10.45 -4.45 3.53
N LEU A 182 9.28 -3.87 3.24
CA LEU A 182 8.78 -3.63 1.88
C LEU A 182 9.74 -2.73 1.08
N TRP A 183 10.34 -1.73 1.74
CA TRP A 183 11.35 -0.88 1.13
C TRP A 183 12.55 -1.68 0.61
N GLU A 184 13.19 -2.46 1.49
CA GLU A 184 14.38 -3.24 1.13
C GLU A 184 14.04 -4.38 0.15
N ARG A 185 12.89 -5.04 0.34
CA ARG A 185 12.51 -6.21 -0.45
C ARG A 185 12.06 -5.88 -1.87
N TRP A 186 11.36 -4.75 -2.05
CA TRP A 186 10.68 -4.44 -3.31
C TRP A 186 10.91 -3.02 -3.81
N TRP A 187 10.63 -1.98 -3.02
CA TRP A 187 10.62 -0.60 -3.55
C TRP A 187 11.99 -0.14 -4.06
N LYS A 188 13.06 -0.40 -3.29
CA LYS A 188 14.42 -0.01 -3.65
C LYS A 188 14.89 -0.59 -4.99
N THR A 189 14.42 -1.80 -5.34
CA THR A 189 14.85 -2.53 -6.54
C THR A 189 13.91 -2.36 -7.73
N ASN A 190 12.62 -2.11 -7.50
CA ASN A 190 11.61 -2.07 -8.56
C ASN A 190 11.25 -0.64 -9.01
N ALA A 191 11.43 0.36 -8.15
CA ALA A 191 11.08 1.75 -8.43
C ALA A 191 12.34 2.59 -8.66
N VAL A 192 13.21 2.22 -9.60
CA VAL A 192 14.54 2.83 -9.83
C VAL A 192 14.48 4.12 -10.67
N GLY A 193 13.31 4.49 -11.18
CA GLY A 193 13.15 5.70 -12.00
C GLY A 193 13.45 7.01 -11.25
N ASP A 194 13.62 8.08 -12.02
CA ASP A 194 13.63 9.46 -11.51
C ASP A 194 12.20 9.97 -11.37
N SER A 195 11.81 10.41 -10.18
CA SER A 195 10.48 10.94 -9.89
C SER A 195 10.24 12.34 -10.45
N ALA A 196 11.28 13.10 -10.80
CA ALA A 196 11.17 14.51 -11.20
C ALA A 196 10.23 14.72 -12.40
N VAL A 197 10.28 13.83 -13.40
CA VAL A 197 9.43 13.92 -14.59
C VAL A 197 7.95 13.72 -14.24
N ALA A 198 7.65 12.71 -13.42
CA ALA A 198 6.27 12.46 -12.99
C ALA A 198 5.76 13.55 -12.06
N LEU A 199 6.61 14.07 -11.17
CA LEU A 199 6.28 15.19 -10.27
C LEU A 199 5.87 16.43 -11.07
N ARG A 200 6.66 16.85 -12.07
CA ARG A 200 6.31 18.00 -12.93
C ARG A 200 4.99 17.81 -13.67
N ARG A 201 4.72 16.58 -14.16
CA ARG A 201 3.43 16.25 -14.80
C ARG A 201 2.28 16.32 -13.81
N PHE A 202 2.50 15.86 -12.57
CA PHE A 202 1.50 15.92 -11.51
C PHE A 202 1.20 17.36 -11.10
N GLU A 203 2.23 18.19 -10.88
CA GLU A 203 2.10 19.60 -10.53
C GLU A 203 1.36 20.39 -11.62
N THR A 204 1.75 20.21 -12.88
CA THR A 204 1.06 20.82 -14.03
C THR A 204 -0.43 20.48 -14.04
N ARG A 205 -0.78 19.20 -13.80
CA ARG A 205 -2.18 18.75 -13.74
C ARG A 205 -2.92 19.31 -12.52
N LYS A 206 -2.25 19.41 -11.35
CA LYS A 206 -2.81 20.01 -10.13
C LYS A 206 -3.15 21.49 -10.39
N GLN A 207 -2.25 22.24 -11.01
CA GLN A 207 -2.46 23.65 -11.37
C GLN A 207 -3.60 23.83 -12.37
N GLN A 208 -3.65 23.03 -13.43
CA GLN A 208 -4.75 23.07 -14.41
C GLN A 208 -6.11 22.81 -13.76
N ARG A 209 -6.19 21.85 -12.82
CA ARG A 209 -7.43 21.56 -12.09
C ARG A 209 -7.86 22.72 -11.19
N LEU A 210 -6.92 23.37 -10.52
CA LEU A 210 -7.19 24.54 -9.68
C LEU A 210 -7.71 25.71 -10.54
N GLN A 211 -7.03 26.03 -11.65
CA GLN A 211 -7.45 27.07 -12.58
C GLN A 211 -8.85 26.80 -13.16
N ALA A 212 -9.15 25.56 -13.54
CA ALA A 212 -10.48 25.19 -14.03
C ALA A 212 -11.56 25.36 -12.95
N THR A 213 -11.24 25.02 -11.70
CA THR A 213 -12.18 25.16 -10.57
C THR A 213 -12.44 26.64 -10.26
N ASP A 214 -11.39 27.47 -10.31
CA ASP A 214 -11.51 28.91 -10.05
C ASP A 214 -12.30 29.61 -11.17
N ALA A 215 -12.02 29.28 -12.44
CA ALA A 215 -12.81 29.77 -13.58
C ALA A 215 -14.29 29.37 -13.47
N GLN A 216 -14.60 28.13 -13.07
CA GLN A 216 -15.98 27.70 -12.84
C GLN A 216 -16.68 28.49 -11.73
N LYS A 217 -15.98 28.83 -10.64
CA LYS A 217 -16.55 29.64 -9.56
C LYS A 217 -16.82 31.07 -10.02
N GLU A 218 -15.93 31.65 -10.81
CA GLU A 218 -16.09 32.99 -11.40
C GLU A 218 -17.29 33.05 -12.34
N ASP A 219 -17.44 32.06 -13.25
CA ASP A 219 -18.60 31.95 -14.14
C ASP A 219 -19.91 31.81 -13.34
N THR A 220 -19.91 30.98 -12.30
CA THR A 220 -21.09 30.79 -11.44
C THR A 220 -21.46 32.07 -10.70
N ALA A 221 -20.48 32.83 -10.21
CA ALA A 221 -20.70 34.10 -9.53
C ALA A 221 -21.22 35.18 -10.48
N GLN A 222 -20.74 35.23 -11.72
CA GLN A 222 -21.26 36.15 -12.74
C GLN A 222 -22.71 35.83 -13.12
N ILE A 223 -23.08 34.56 -13.28
CA ILE A 223 -24.46 34.16 -13.58
C ILE A 223 -25.41 34.60 -12.46
N VAL A 224 -25.02 34.40 -11.19
CA VAL A 224 -25.83 34.82 -10.03
C VAL A 224 -25.95 36.34 -9.95
N SER A 225 -24.89 37.08 -10.31
CA SER A 225 -24.91 38.56 -10.35
C SER A 225 -25.75 39.13 -11.48
N VAL A 226 -25.91 38.44 -12.61
CA VAL A 226 -26.72 38.89 -13.75
C VAL A 226 -28.20 38.52 -13.58
N ALA A 227 -28.48 37.51 -12.74
CA ALA A 227 -29.84 37.07 -12.42
C ALA A 227 -30.50 37.84 -11.25
N SER A 228 -29.77 38.75 -10.59
CA SER A 228 -30.24 39.62 -9.50
C SER A 228 -30.49 41.03 -10.00
#